data_AF-A0A4V2PYV5-F1
#
_entry.id   AF-A0A4V2PYV5-F1
#
_cell.length_a   1.000
_cell.length_b   1.000
_cell.length_c   1.000
_cell.angle_alpha   90.00
_cell.angle_beta   90.00
_cell.angle_gamma   90.00
#
_symmetry.space_group_name_H-M   'P 1'
#
loop_
_entity.id
_entity.type
_entity.pdbx_description
1 polymer ?
#
loop_
_entity_poly.entity_id
_entity_poly.type
_entity_poly.pdbx_seq_one_letter_code
_entity_poly.pdbx_strand_id
1 'polypeptide(L)'
;MKAPKSYFVEHGLGELGLSGMVYDFPPEEMARVCDRLDANLAELETKGARVRGWVYADTPGINNPATVVNVPTGLVNLIILSAAIVAAPSIGKNLSSVTVAELKLARDNLLFFGKRIPQYQRPSNMPMGSGVQVWADGVQFYPQRPPRVDAGPDSHMEPDMELWSGDNDITGM
;
A
#
# COMPACT_ATOMS: atom_id res chain seq x y z
N MET A 1 0.92 -15.78 9.38
CA MET A 1 1.34 -16.24 10.72
C MET A 1 0.71 -15.34 11.76
N LYS A 2 0.02 -15.92 12.73
CA LYS A 2 -0.62 -15.20 13.83
C LYS A 2 0.18 -15.45 15.10
N ALA A 3 0.79 -14.41 15.65
CA ALA A 3 1.66 -14.51 16.84
C ALA A 3 1.66 -13.18 17.61
N PRO A 4 1.94 -13.18 18.93
CA PRO A 4 2.14 -11.94 19.67
C PRO A 4 3.39 -11.19 19.19
N LYS A 5 3.47 -9.88 19.42
CA LYS A 5 4.68 -9.10 19.10
C LYS A 5 5.91 -9.60 19.85
N SER A 6 5.75 -10.02 21.10
CA SER A 6 6.84 -10.56 21.94
C SER A 6 7.57 -11.70 21.24
N TYR A 7 6.84 -12.60 20.60
CA TYR A 7 7.39 -13.73 19.85
C TYR A 7 8.45 -13.30 18.84
N PHE A 8 8.19 -12.26 18.04
CA PHE A 8 9.15 -11.80 17.03
C PHE A 8 10.40 -11.16 17.66
N VAL A 9 10.23 -10.49 18.80
CA VAL A 9 11.34 -9.89 19.55
C VAL A 9 12.18 -10.97 20.21
N GLU A 10 11.57 -11.96 20.84
CA GLU A 10 12.25 -13.12 21.44
C GLU A 10 13.09 -13.88 20.41
N HIS A 11 12.52 -14.13 19.22
CA HIS A 11 13.26 -14.72 18.11
C HIS A 11 14.40 -13.82 17.60
N GLY A 12 14.19 -12.50 17.54
CA GLY A 12 15.24 -11.55 17.18
C GLY A 12 16.39 -11.49 18.19
N LEU A 13 16.09 -11.65 19.48
CA LEU A 13 17.10 -11.79 20.54
C LEU A 13 17.85 -13.13 20.40
N GLY A 14 17.17 -14.18 19.93
CA GLY A 14 17.79 -15.45 19.57
C GLY A 14 18.92 -15.28 18.55
N GLU A 15 18.72 -14.47 17.51
CA GLU A 15 19.74 -14.14 16.49
C GLU A 15 20.96 -13.39 17.06
N LEU A 16 20.81 -12.69 18.18
CA LEU A 16 21.92 -12.04 18.90
C LEU A 16 22.70 -13.02 19.82
N GLY A 17 22.41 -14.32 19.72
CA GLY A 17 22.99 -15.34 20.56
C GLY A 17 22.54 -15.24 22.02
N LEU A 18 21.36 -14.67 22.27
CA LEU A 18 20.73 -14.62 23.61
C LEU A 18 19.68 -15.71 23.81
N SER A 19 19.63 -16.73 22.95
CA SER A 19 18.60 -17.79 22.97
C SER A 19 18.35 -18.43 24.36
N GLY A 20 19.37 -18.52 25.22
CA GLY A 20 19.25 -19.02 26.60
C GLY A 20 18.91 -17.97 27.67
N MET A 21 19.04 -16.66 27.37
CA MET A 21 18.82 -15.54 28.30
C MET A 21 17.52 -14.77 28.01
N VAL A 22 16.77 -15.15 26.96
CA VAL A 22 15.49 -14.50 26.61
C VAL A 22 14.49 -14.57 27.77
N TYR A 23 14.51 -15.66 28.54
CA TYR A 23 13.61 -15.87 29.69
C TYR A 23 13.89 -14.95 30.88
N ASP A 24 15.13 -14.46 31.03
CA ASP A 24 15.51 -13.53 32.10
C ASP A 24 15.43 -12.05 31.65
N PHE A 25 14.95 -11.79 30.43
CA PHE A 25 14.87 -10.43 29.92
C PHE A 25 13.75 -9.66 30.64
N PRO A 26 14.03 -8.48 31.24
CA PRO A 26 13.03 -7.75 31.98
C PRO A 26 11.89 -7.31 31.05
N PRO A 27 10.60 -7.43 31.45
CA PRO A 27 9.46 -7.10 30.61
C PRO A 27 9.46 -5.65 30.09
N GLU A 28 10.00 -4.73 30.89
CA GLU A 28 10.13 -3.31 30.52
C GLU A 28 11.07 -3.10 29.33
N GLU A 29 12.19 -3.83 29.28
CA GLU A 29 13.11 -3.73 28.14
C GLU A 29 12.49 -4.35 26.89
N MET A 30 11.74 -5.44 27.04
CA MET A 30 11.02 -6.04 25.92
C MET A 30 9.99 -5.06 25.32
N ALA A 31 9.28 -4.31 26.16
CA ALA A 31 8.37 -3.25 25.70
C ALA A 31 9.13 -2.14 24.95
N ARG A 32 10.29 -1.69 25.46
CA ARG A 32 11.13 -0.70 24.77
C ARG A 32 11.64 -1.19 23.42
N VAL A 33 12.00 -2.47 23.30
CA VAL A 33 12.40 -3.06 22.02
C VAL A 33 11.20 -3.13 21.06
N CYS A 34 10.02 -3.50 21.55
CA CYS A 34 8.78 -3.46 20.75
C CYS A 34 8.48 -2.04 20.24
N ASP A 35 8.65 -1.00 21.07
CA ASP A 35 8.46 0.40 20.68
C ASP A 35 9.40 0.82 19.55
N ARG A 36 10.69 0.49 19.69
CA ARG A 36 11.67 0.80 18.66
C ARG A 36 11.46 -0.03 17.39
N LEU A 37 10.97 -1.26 17.51
CA LEU A 37 10.57 -2.09 16.36
C LEU A 37 9.40 -1.45 15.62
N ASP A 38 8.37 -0.99 16.34
CA ASP A 38 7.25 -0.26 15.75
C ASP A 38 7.73 1.00 15.02
N ALA A 39 8.64 1.77 15.62
CA ALA A 39 9.25 2.93 14.98
C ALA A 39 10.05 2.55 13.72
N ASN A 40 10.80 1.45 13.75
CA ASN A 40 11.56 0.99 12.59
C ASN A 40 10.65 0.54 11.44
N LEU A 41 9.57 -0.18 11.75
CA LEU A 41 8.60 -0.61 10.74
C LEU A 41 7.78 0.57 10.21
N ALA A 42 7.47 1.56 11.04
CA ALA A 42 6.85 2.80 10.59
C ALA A 42 7.75 3.58 9.63
N GLU A 43 9.07 3.60 9.85
CA GLU A 43 10.04 4.18 8.91
C GLU A 43 10.07 3.44 7.56
N LEU A 44 9.83 2.13 7.55
CA LEU A 44 9.68 1.39 6.28
C LEU A 44 8.39 1.77 5.55
N GLU A 45 7.32 2.04 6.29
CA GLU A 45 6.05 2.50 5.72
C GLU A 45 6.18 3.88 5.07
N THR A 46 6.96 4.81 5.64
CA THR A 46 7.23 6.11 5.00
C THR A 46 8.03 5.98 3.70
N LYS A 47 8.85 4.94 3.56
CA LYS A 47 9.58 4.59 2.32
C LYS A 47 8.69 3.86 1.30
N GLY A 48 7.41 3.69 1.58
CA GLY A 48 6.43 3.03 0.71
C GLY A 48 6.43 1.50 0.81
N ALA A 49 7.07 0.94 1.83
CA ALA A 49 7.14 -0.50 2.08
C ALA A 49 6.33 -0.86 3.34
N ARG A 50 5.01 -1.02 3.17
CA ARG A 50 4.11 -1.32 4.29
C ARG A 50 4.12 -2.80 4.65
N VAL A 51 4.41 -3.12 5.91
CA VAL A 51 4.28 -4.49 6.43
C VAL A 51 2.79 -4.78 6.68
N ARG A 52 2.18 -5.54 5.77
CA ARG A 52 0.76 -5.90 5.88
C ARG A 52 0.52 -6.72 7.16
N GLY A 53 -0.46 -6.30 7.96
CA GLY A 53 -0.93 -7.04 9.13
C GLY A 53 -0.12 -6.84 10.41
N TRP A 54 0.87 -5.92 10.39
CA TRP A 54 1.44 -5.36 11.61
C TRP A 54 0.48 -4.33 12.22
N VAL A 55 0.35 -4.33 13.54
CA VAL A 55 -0.51 -3.41 14.28
C VAL A 55 0.40 -2.45 15.05
N TYR A 56 0.38 -1.18 14.70
CA TYR A 56 1.15 -0.16 15.42
C TYR A 56 0.46 0.23 16.72
N ALA A 57 1.23 0.72 17.69
CA ALA A 57 0.65 1.33 18.88
C ALA A 57 -0.05 2.65 18.50
N ASP A 58 -1.27 2.85 18.98
CA ASP A 58 -2.03 4.09 18.75
C ASP A 58 -1.46 5.28 19.54
N THR A 59 -0.69 5.01 20.59
CA THR A 59 -0.08 6.02 21.46
C THR A 59 1.41 5.74 21.63
N PRO A 60 2.28 6.77 21.50
CA PRO A 60 3.71 6.63 21.75
C PRO A 60 3.99 6.13 23.17
N GLY A 61 4.84 5.11 23.32
CA GLY A 61 5.29 4.58 24.62
C GLY A 61 4.30 3.68 25.36
N ILE A 62 3.12 3.42 24.79
CA ILE A 62 2.16 2.43 25.30
C ILE A 62 2.04 1.33 24.26
N ASN A 63 3.00 0.41 24.25
CA ASN A 63 2.97 -0.76 23.40
C ASN A 63 2.77 -2.02 24.22
N ASN A 64 1.80 -2.83 23.80
CA ASN A 64 1.50 -4.08 24.44
C ASN A 64 2.21 -5.22 23.68
N PRO A 65 3.22 -5.87 24.28
CA PRO A 65 3.95 -6.98 23.63
C PRO A 65 3.07 -8.22 23.40
N ALA A 66 1.96 -8.37 24.13
CA ALA A 66 0.99 -9.44 23.94
C ALA A 66 0.03 -9.20 22.77
N THR A 67 0.10 -8.05 22.10
CA THR A 67 -0.73 -7.74 20.93
C THR A 67 -0.48 -8.76 19.84
N VAL A 68 -1.53 -9.44 19.40
CA VAL A 68 -1.44 -10.46 18.35
C VAL A 68 -1.48 -9.80 16.97
N VAL A 69 -0.43 -10.02 16.19
CA VAL A 69 -0.29 -9.53 14.81
C VAL A 69 -0.48 -10.65 13.80
N ASN A 70 -0.95 -10.33 12.60
CA ASN A 70 -1.18 -11.29 11.51
C ASN A 70 -0.26 -10.99 10.33
N VAL A 71 0.98 -11.45 10.43
CA VAL A 71 2.03 -11.17 9.46
C VAL A 71 2.06 -12.26 8.39
N PRO A 72 2.10 -11.94 7.08
CA PRO A 72 2.33 -12.91 6.01
C PRO A 72 3.61 -13.72 6.24
N THR A 73 3.59 -15.03 5.97
CA THR A 73 4.73 -15.92 6.25
C THR A 73 6.04 -15.46 5.59
N GLY A 74 5.97 -14.90 4.38
CA GLY A 74 7.14 -14.35 3.68
C GLY A 74 7.77 -13.11 4.35
N LEU A 75 7.08 -12.45 5.29
CA LEU A 75 7.57 -11.27 6.00
C LEU A 75 8.02 -11.57 7.44
N VAL A 76 7.86 -12.81 7.92
CA VAL A 76 8.22 -13.19 9.29
C VAL A 76 9.71 -12.96 9.54
N ASN A 77 10.55 -13.41 8.61
CA ASN A 77 12.00 -13.27 8.74
C ASN A 77 12.44 -11.79 8.79
N LEU A 78 11.83 -10.94 7.95
CA LEU A 78 12.09 -9.50 7.96
C LEU A 78 11.89 -8.89 9.35
N ILE A 79 10.79 -9.23 10.03
CA ILE A 79 10.44 -8.64 11.33
C ILE A 79 11.39 -9.15 12.42
N ILE A 80 11.71 -10.45 12.43
CA ILE A 80 12.66 -11.05 13.38
C ILE A 80 14.03 -10.37 13.25
N LEU A 81 14.55 -10.26 12.03
CA LEU A 81 15.85 -9.63 11.77
C LEU A 81 15.85 -8.12 12.06
N SER A 82 14.73 -7.44 11.82
CA SER A 82 14.58 -6.02 12.17
C SER A 82 14.58 -5.82 13.70
N ALA A 83 13.93 -6.73 14.44
CA ALA A 83 13.96 -6.72 15.91
C ALA A 83 15.38 -6.93 16.44
N ALA A 84 16.16 -7.83 15.85
CA ALA A 84 17.57 -8.05 16.21
C ALA A 84 18.41 -6.77 16.04
N ILE A 85 18.29 -6.07 14.90
CA ILE A 85 19.01 -4.81 14.65
C ILE A 85 18.65 -3.73 15.66
N VAL A 86 17.37 -3.63 16.00
CA VAL A 86 16.88 -2.61 16.93
C VAL A 86 17.31 -2.89 18.37
N ALA A 87 17.37 -4.16 18.77
CA ALA A 87 17.76 -4.59 20.11
C ALA A 87 19.29 -4.57 20.34
N ALA A 88 20.10 -4.76 19.29
CA ALA A 88 21.55 -4.84 19.40
C ALA A 88 22.22 -3.64 20.11
N PRO A 89 21.91 -2.36 19.76
CA PRO A 89 22.50 -1.20 20.42
C PRO A 89 22.18 -1.10 21.90
N SER A 90 20.98 -1.52 22.34
CA SER A 90 20.60 -1.52 23.76
C SER A 90 21.38 -2.55 24.59
N ILE A 91 21.79 -3.64 23.95
CA ILE A 91 22.44 -4.78 24.62
C ILE A 91 23.98 -4.68 24.49
N GLY A 92 24.49 -3.80 23.62
CA GLY A 92 25.92 -3.65 23.36
C GLY A 92 26.51 -4.81 22.56
N LYS A 93 25.68 -5.58 21.85
CA LYS A 93 26.10 -6.68 20.97
C LYS A 93 26.07 -6.24 19.51
N ASN A 94 26.99 -6.78 18.72
CA ASN A 94 26.99 -6.60 17.28
C ASN A 94 26.28 -7.77 16.59
N LEU A 95 25.53 -7.48 15.53
CA LEU A 95 24.99 -8.52 14.65
C LEU A 95 26.09 -9.11 13.78
N SER A 96 25.90 -10.37 13.41
CA SER A 96 26.68 -11.00 12.34
C SER A 96 26.44 -10.30 11.01
N SER A 97 27.48 -10.19 10.18
CA SER A 97 27.39 -9.60 8.85
C SER A 97 26.43 -10.36 7.92
N VAL A 98 26.30 -11.68 8.13
CA VAL A 98 25.37 -12.53 7.37
C VAL A 98 23.92 -12.13 7.65
N THR A 99 23.58 -11.90 8.91
CA THR A 99 22.24 -11.49 9.35
C THR A 99 21.85 -10.11 8.79
N VAL A 100 22.81 -9.18 8.71
CA VAL A 100 22.59 -7.86 8.10
C VAL A 100 22.35 -7.98 6.59
N ALA A 101 23.09 -8.84 5.90
CA ALA A 101 22.90 -9.11 4.48
C ALA A 101 21.53 -9.76 4.21
N GLU A 102 21.11 -10.69 5.07
CA GLU A 102 19.82 -11.33 4.98
C GLU A 102 18.67 -10.35 5.24
N LEU A 103 18.82 -9.44 6.20
CA LEU A 103 17.84 -8.39 6.42
C LEU A 103 17.68 -7.50 5.19
N LYS A 104 18.79 -7.14 4.53
CA LYS A 104 18.75 -6.36 3.30
C LYS A 104 17.94 -7.09 2.22
N LEU A 105 18.22 -8.38 2.02
CA LEU A 105 17.47 -9.22 1.08
C LEU A 105 15.98 -9.29 1.47
N ALA A 106 15.66 -9.47 2.74
CA ALA A 106 14.29 -9.51 3.23
C ALA A 106 13.55 -8.17 3.02
N ARG A 107 14.24 -7.03 3.17
CA ARG A 107 13.69 -5.69 2.88
C ARG A 107 13.45 -5.50 1.38
N ASP A 108 14.38 -5.96 0.54
CA ASP A 108 14.22 -5.91 -0.91
C ASP A 108 13.02 -6.77 -1.34
N ASN A 109 12.85 -7.97 -0.77
CA ASN A 109 11.69 -8.82 -1.02
C ASN A 109 10.37 -8.16 -0.63
N LEU A 110 10.31 -7.41 0.47
CA LEU A 110 9.12 -6.63 0.84
C LEU A 110 8.74 -5.62 -0.24
N LEU A 111 9.72 -4.96 -0.88
CA LEU A 111 9.45 -3.99 -1.95
C LEU A 111 8.85 -4.64 -3.20
N PHE A 112 9.20 -5.88 -3.50
CA PHE A 112 8.62 -6.63 -4.62
C PHE A 112 7.29 -7.28 -4.25
N PHE A 113 7.02 -7.48 -2.96
CA PHE A 113 5.80 -8.12 -2.48
C PHE A 113 4.57 -7.24 -2.76
N GLY A 114 3.73 -7.67 -3.70
CA GLY A 114 2.45 -7.02 -3.98
C GLY A 114 2.51 -5.79 -4.90
N LYS A 115 3.67 -5.42 -5.44
CA LYS A 115 3.73 -4.38 -6.49
C LYS A 115 3.23 -4.95 -7.81
N ARG A 116 2.05 -4.49 -8.24
CA ARG A 116 1.66 -4.56 -9.65
C ARG A 116 2.30 -3.38 -10.34
N ILE A 117 3.23 -3.64 -11.26
CA ILE A 117 3.74 -2.60 -12.15
C ILE A 117 2.59 -2.25 -13.09
N PRO A 118 1.96 -1.06 -12.98
CA PRO A 118 0.92 -0.69 -13.91
C PRO A 118 1.57 -0.61 -15.30
N GLN A 119 1.00 -1.33 -16.26
CA GLN A 119 1.40 -1.15 -17.65
C GLN A 119 0.90 0.21 -18.10
N TYR A 120 1.80 1.08 -18.55
CA TYR A 120 1.43 2.37 -19.10
C TYR A 120 0.53 2.14 -20.32
N GLN A 121 -0.55 2.93 -20.42
CA GLN A 121 -1.30 3.00 -21.66
C GLN A 121 -0.38 3.54 -22.76
N ARG A 122 -0.56 3.02 -23.97
CA ARG A 122 0.13 3.51 -25.16
C ARG A 122 -0.21 4.99 -25.35
N PRO A 123 0.73 5.80 -25.85
CA PRO A 123 0.47 7.20 -26.11
C PRO A 123 -0.62 7.34 -27.19
N SER A 124 -1.42 8.41 -27.12
CA SER A 124 -2.56 8.63 -28.02
C SER A 124 -2.20 8.72 -29.51
N ASN A 125 -0.92 8.90 -29.84
CA ASN A 125 -0.41 9.00 -31.21
C ASN A 125 0.12 7.66 -31.76
N MET A 126 0.10 6.58 -30.98
CA MET A 126 0.54 5.27 -31.45
C MET A 126 -0.55 4.65 -32.34
N PRO A 127 -0.24 4.29 -33.60
CA PRO A 127 -1.21 3.63 -34.45
C PRO A 127 -1.55 2.23 -33.91
N MET A 128 -2.81 1.82 -34.03
CA MET A 128 -3.29 0.54 -33.51
C MET A 128 -2.66 -0.69 -34.19
N GLY A 129 -2.06 -0.51 -35.38
CA GLY A 129 -1.61 -1.60 -36.24
C GLY A 129 -2.79 -2.26 -36.95
N SER A 130 -2.60 -2.63 -38.22
CA SER A 130 -3.66 -3.23 -39.06
C SER A 130 -4.09 -4.64 -38.62
N GLY A 131 -3.39 -5.25 -37.65
CA GLY A 131 -3.72 -6.56 -37.10
C GLY A 131 -4.70 -6.54 -35.91
N VAL A 132 -5.09 -5.36 -35.39
CA VAL A 132 -6.04 -5.28 -34.28
C VAL A 132 -7.47 -5.43 -34.79
N GLN A 133 -8.10 -6.56 -34.46
CA GLN A 133 -9.51 -6.80 -34.78
C GLN A 133 -10.40 -6.00 -33.82
N VAL A 134 -11.37 -5.26 -34.36
CA VAL A 134 -12.23 -4.33 -33.62
C VAL A 134 -13.09 -5.02 -32.55
N TRP A 135 -13.39 -6.31 -32.73
CA TRP A 135 -14.25 -7.10 -31.84
C TRP A 135 -13.48 -8.04 -30.90
N ALA A 136 -12.18 -8.22 -31.09
CA ALA A 136 -11.39 -9.23 -30.37
C ALA A 136 -10.65 -8.57 -29.22
N ASP A 137 -11.34 -8.52 -28.07
CA ASP A 137 -10.87 -8.05 -26.78
C ASP A 137 -10.41 -6.60 -26.69
N GLY A 138 -10.94 -5.94 -25.65
CA GLY A 138 -10.85 -4.51 -25.44
C GLY A 138 -9.44 -3.96 -25.56
N VAL A 139 -9.36 -2.75 -26.09
CA VAL A 139 -8.18 -1.89 -26.12
C VAL A 139 -7.71 -1.54 -24.69
N GLN A 140 -7.21 -2.53 -23.95
CA GLN A 140 -6.75 -2.40 -22.57
C GLN A 140 -5.57 -1.42 -22.45
N PHE A 141 -4.84 -1.21 -23.55
CA PHE A 141 -3.68 -0.33 -23.63
C PHE A 141 -3.93 0.99 -24.35
N TYR A 142 -5.14 1.28 -24.83
CA TYR A 142 -5.46 2.59 -25.38
C TYR A 142 -6.43 3.32 -24.45
N PRO A 143 -6.41 4.66 -24.43
CA PRO A 143 -7.41 5.42 -23.71
C PRO A 143 -8.80 5.02 -24.22
N GLN A 144 -9.65 4.50 -23.33
CA GLN A 144 -11.06 4.30 -23.66
C GLN A 144 -11.62 5.68 -23.99
N ARG A 145 -12.13 5.85 -25.21
CA ARG A 145 -12.82 7.08 -25.59
C ARG A 145 -13.99 7.24 -24.62
N PRO A 146 -14.17 8.40 -23.94
CA PRO A 146 -15.34 8.60 -23.12
C PRO A 146 -16.59 8.30 -23.95
N PRO A 147 -17.63 7.69 -23.36
CA PRO A 147 -18.88 7.43 -24.06
C PRO A 147 -19.34 8.74 -24.69
N ARG A 148 -19.62 8.72 -25.99
CA ARG A 148 -20.18 9.89 -26.66
C ARG A 148 -21.47 10.22 -25.93
N VAL A 149 -21.64 11.49 -25.57
CA VAL A 149 -22.97 11.99 -25.22
C VAL A 149 -23.76 11.90 -26.51
N ASP A 150 -24.53 10.83 -26.67
CA ASP A 150 -25.60 10.83 -27.66
C ASP A 150 -26.53 11.96 -27.22
N ALA A 151 -26.67 12.97 -28.08
CA ALA A 151 -27.84 13.83 -27.98
C ALA A 151 -29.02 12.86 -27.96
N GLY A 152 -29.79 12.89 -26.86
CA GLY A 152 -30.96 12.03 -26.73
C GLY A 152 -31.87 12.18 -27.95
N PRO A 153 -32.82 11.27 -28.18
CA PRO A 153 -33.73 11.40 -29.30
C PRO A 153 -34.39 12.79 -29.25
N ASP A 154 -34.11 13.62 -30.25
CA ASP A 154 -34.73 14.93 -30.44
C ASP A 154 -36.23 14.70 -30.69
N SER A 155 -36.98 14.49 -29.60
CA SER A 155 -38.41 14.31 -29.65
C SER A 155 -39.07 15.69 -29.69
N HIS A 156 -39.50 16.09 -30.89
CA HIS A 156 -40.48 17.15 -31.16
C HIS A 156 -40.27 18.46 -30.38
N MET A 157 -39.47 19.38 -30.93
CA MET A 157 -39.85 20.79 -30.80
C MET A 157 -40.99 21.03 -31.79
N GLU A 158 -42.22 20.98 -31.30
CA GLU A 158 -43.30 21.68 -32.00
C GLU A 158 -42.92 23.17 -32.02
N PRO A 159 -42.95 23.85 -33.17
CA PRO A 159 -42.81 25.30 -33.17
C PRO A 159 -44.06 25.85 -32.51
N ASP A 160 -43.87 26.35 -31.29
CA ASP A 160 -44.78 27.15 -30.50
C ASP A 160 -45.11 28.46 -31.26
N MET A 161 -45.99 28.32 -32.26
CA MET A 161 -46.55 29.40 -33.09
C MET A 161 -47.58 30.28 -32.33
N GLU A 162 -47.48 30.42 -31.01
CA GLU A 162 -48.40 31.25 -30.21
C GLU A 162 -47.78 32.55 -29.66
N LEU A 163 -46.52 32.86 -29.99
CA LEU A 163 -45.87 34.13 -29.61
C LEU A 163 -45.99 35.25 -30.66
N TRP A 164 -46.76 35.05 -31.74
CA TRP A 164 -46.99 36.05 -32.79
C TRP A 164 -48.48 36.32 -33.06
N SER A 165 -49.28 36.52 -32.00
CA SER A 165 -50.61 37.15 -32.09
C SER A 165 -50.57 38.56 -31.48
N GLY A 166 -49.68 39.41 -32.02
CA GLY A 166 -49.66 40.83 -31.74
C GLY A 166 -50.30 41.59 -32.89
N ASP A 167 -51.51 42.10 -32.65
CA ASP A 167 -52.21 43.08 -33.50
C ASP A 167 -51.26 44.20 -33.95
N ASN A 168 -50.99 44.27 -35.25
CA ASN A 168 -50.42 45.45 -35.89
C ASN A 168 -51.46 46.07 -36.83
N ASP A 169 -52.61 46.45 -36.27
CA ASP A 169 -53.53 47.40 -36.89
C ASP A 169 -52.95 48.81 -36.75
N ILE A 170 -52.12 49.22 -37.73
CA ILE A 170 -51.67 50.61 -37.88
C ILE A 170 -52.75 51.35 -38.67
N THR A 171 -53.64 52.03 -37.95
CA THR A 171 -54.57 53.01 -38.52
C THR A 171 -53.87 54.37 -38.67
N GLY A 172 -53.94 54.95 -39.87
CA GLY A 172 -53.86 56.40 -40.09
C GLY A 172 -52.58 56.93 -40.75
N MET A 173 -52.57 56.98 -42.08
CA MET A 173 -52.48 58.21 -42.89
C MET A 173 -52.84 57.92 -44.35
#